data_AF-A0A813XTQ1-F1
#
_entry.id   AF-A0A813XTQ1-F1
#
_cell.length_a   1.000
_cell.length_b   1.000
_cell.length_c   1.000
_cell.angle_alpha   90.00
_cell.angle_beta   90.00
_cell.angle_gamma   90.00
#
_symmetry.space_group_name_H-M   'P 1'
#
loop_
_entity.id
_entity.type
_entity.pdbx_description
1 polymer ?
#
loop_
_entity_poly.entity_id
_entity_poly.type
_entity_poly.pdbx_seq_one_letter_code
_entity_poly.pdbx_strand_id
1 'polypeptide(L)' 'MLFISQISVIQAKKPTCDNPVNCLVDPCKFATCKKYPTAVCRSNYCGGCFADFYVRCKKVDCGNTDTAEQAVPA' A
#
# COMPACT_ATOMS: atom_id res chain seq x y z
N MET A 1 -16.10 35.46 26.62
CA MET A 1 -16.12 33.98 26.75
C MET A 1 -15.26 33.43 25.64
N LEU A 2 -14.05 32.98 25.97
CA LEU A 2 -13.03 32.55 25.02
C LEU A 2 -13.43 31.22 24.36
N PHE A 3 -13.97 31.27 23.14
CA PHE A 3 -14.09 30.10 22.26
C PHE A 3 -12.76 29.82 21.55
N ILE A 4 -11.71 29.54 22.31
CA ILE A 4 -10.46 28.96 21.78
C ILE A 4 -10.69 27.45 21.58
N SER A 5 -11.55 27.10 20.62
CA SER A 5 -11.87 25.68 20.36
C SER A 5 -11.40 25.19 18.99
N GLN A 6 -10.64 26.01 18.24
CA GLN A 6 -10.15 25.67 16.91
C GLN A 6 -8.63 25.87 16.81
N ILE A 7 -7.86 25.61 17.87
CA ILE A 7 -6.43 25.34 17.66
C ILE A 7 -6.42 24.01 16.93
N SER A 8 -6.36 24.08 15.61
CA SER A 8 -6.28 22.95 14.69
C SER A 8 -5.21 22.01 15.21
N VAL A 9 -5.63 20.97 15.95
CA VAL A 9 -4.74 19.88 16.28
C VAL A 9 -4.31 19.37 14.91
N ILE A 10 -3.03 19.53 14.58
CA ILE A 10 -2.44 19.08 13.32
C ILE A 10 -2.45 17.54 13.40
N GLN A 11 -3.63 16.95 13.35
CA GLN A 11 -3.83 15.52 13.36
C GLN A 11 -3.29 15.06 12.02
N ALA A 12 -2.07 14.52 12.03
CA ALA A 12 -1.55 13.75 10.93
C ALA A 12 -2.48 12.54 10.75
N LYS A 13 -3.57 12.74 10.00
CA LYS A 13 -4.55 11.70 9.71
C LYS A 13 -3.75 10.57 9.05
N LYS A 14 -3.57 9.46 9.78
CA LYS A 14 -2.99 8.25 9.20
C LYS A 14 -3.76 7.97 7.91
N PRO A 15 -3.09 7.67 6.79
CA PRO A 15 -3.80 7.38 5.55
C PRO A 15 -4.80 6.25 5.84
N THR A 16 -6.08 6.61 5.77
CA THR A 16 -7.19 5.66 5.84
C THR A 16 -7.34 5.03 4.47
N CYS A 17 -7.62 3.74 4.47
CA CYS A 17 -7.88 2.99 3.25
C CYS A 17 -9.31 3.30 2.80
N ASP A 18 -9.48 4.22 1.87
CA ASP A 18 -10.79 4.51 1.30
C ASP A 18 -11.06 3.44 0.23
N ASN A 19 -12.04 2.56 0.48
CA ASN A 19 -12.36 1.36 -0.32
C ASN A 19 -11.39 0.16 -0.17
N PRO A 20 -11.37 -0.52 1.01
CA PRO A 20 -10.68 -1.79 1.15
C PRO A 20 -11.42 -2.90 0.39
N VAL A 21 -10.68 -3.75 -0.30
CA VAL A 21 -11.22 -4.96 -0.96
C VAL A 21 -10.79 -6.22 -0.22
N ASN A 22 -11.55 -7.31 -0.39
CA ASN A 22 -11.18 -8.62 0.13
C ASN A 22 -10.75 -9.54 -1.02
N CYS A 23 -9.45 -9.81 -1.11
CA CYS A 23 -8.89 -10.64 -2.17
C CYS A 23 -9.05 -12.12 -1.85
N LEU A 24 -9.29 -12.95 -2.87
CA LEU A 24 -9.31 -14.41 -2.70
C LEU A 24 -7.93 -14.97 -2.30
N VAL A 25 -6.86 -14.36 -2.82
CA VAL A 25 -5.47 -14.74 -2.57
C VAL A 25 -4.71 -13.53 -2.05
N ASP A 26 -3.84 -13.75 -1.06
CA ASP A 26 -2.91 -12.72 -0.57
C ASP A 26 -1.97 -12.27 -1.70
N PRO A 27 -1.95 -10.97 -2.06
CA PRO A 27 -1.04 -10.41 -3.06
C PRO A 27 0.44 -10.77 -2.84
N CYS A 28 0.88 -10.93 -1.59
CA CYS A 28 2.27 -11.27 -1.28
C CYS A 28 2.59 -12.76 -1.35
N LYS A 29 1.61 -13.65 -1.55
CA LYS A 29 1.82 -15.11 -1.54
C LYS A 29 2.79 -15.57 -2.62
N PHE A 30 2.76 -14.95 -3.80
CA PHE A 30 3.57 -15.33 -4.96
C PHE A 30 4.37 -14.16 -5.54
N ALA A 31 4.23 -12.95 -4.97
CA ALA A 31 4.91 -11.77 -5.47
C ALA A 31 6.39 -11.76 -5.03
N THR A 32 7.28 -11.48 -5.97
CA THR A 32 8.72 -11.33 -5.71
C THR A 32 9.27 -10.13 -6.47
N CYS A 33 10.30 -9.49 -5.91
CA CYS A 33 10.94 -8.32 -6.50
C CYS A 33 12.36 -8.67 -6.95
N LYS A 34 12.56 -9.01 -8.23
CA LYS A 34 13.90 -9.41 -8.74
C LYS A 34 14.95 -8.32 -8.60
N LYS A 35 14.55 -7.06 -8.78
CA LYS A 35 15.41 -5.88 -8.63
C LYS A 35 15.89 -5.67 -7.19
N TYR A 36 15.06 -6.05 -6.22
CA TYR A 36 15.36 -5.95 -4.78
C TYR A 36 15.03 -7.28 -4.09
N PRO A 37 15.92 -8.29 -4.19
CA PRO A 37 15.65 -9.64 -3.68
C PRO A 37 15.49 -9.69 -2.15
N THR A 38 15.94 -8.65 -1.45
CA THR A 38 15.80 -8.50 0.01
C THR A 38 14.61 -7.61 0.40
N ALA A 39 13.79 -7.18 -0.56
CA ALA A 39 12.62 -6.37 -0.24
C ALA A 39 11.55 -7.20 0.47
N VAL A 40 10.94 -6.59 1.47
CA VAL A 40 9.82 -7.16 2.21
C VAL A 40 8.53 -6.80 1.48
N CYS A 41 7.75 -7.80 1.07
CA CYS A 41 6.41 -7.60 0.52
C CYS A 41 5.42 -7.26 1.64
N ARG A 42 4.52 -6.31 1.39
CA ARG A 42 3.36 -5.99 2.22
C ARG A 42 2.11 -5.90 1.35
N SER A 43 1.09 -6.63 1.74
CA SER A 43 -0.19 -6.67 1.04
C SER A 43 -0.92 -5.35 1.24
N ASN A 44 -1.36 -4.75 0.15
CA ASN A 44 -2.12 -3.51 0.13
C ASN A 44 -3.47 -3.78 -0.53
N TYR A 45 -4.53 -3.66 0.27
CA TYR A 45 -5.91 -3.97 -0.11
C TYR A 45 -6.73 -2.72 -0.47
N CYS A 46 -6.08 -1.55 -0.56
CA CYS A 46 -6.76 -0.29 -0.80
C CYS A 46 -6.98 -0.06 -2.28
N GLY A 47 -8.24 -0.07 -2.71
CA GLY A 47 -8.62 0.07 -4.11
C GLY A 47 -8.32 -1.15 -5.00
N GLY A 48 -7.77 -2.24 -4.43
CA GLY A 48 -7.39 -3.43 -5.19
C GLY A 48 -6.46 -4.36 -4.41
N CYS A 49 -5.99 -5.41 -5.07
CA CYS A 49 -5.11 -6.44 -4.51
C CYS A 49 -3.66 -6.18 -4.94
N PHE A 50 -2.91 -5.40 -4.17
CA PHE A 50 -1.56 -4.96 -4.54
C PHE A 50 -0.48 -5.55 -3.63
N ALA A 51 0.68 -5.84 -4.23
CA ALA A 51 1.88 -6.26 -3.52
C ALA A 51 2.88 -5.10 -3.50
N ASP A 52 3.04 -4.45 -2.34
CA ASP A 52 3.99 -3.35 -2.17
C ASP A 52 5.30 -3.85 -1.57
N PHE A 53 6.44 -3.53 -2.19
CA PHE A 53 7.75 -3.97 -1.74
C PHE A 53 8.52 -2.86 -1.01
N TYR A 54 9.20 -3.22 0.08
CA TYR A 54 9.92 -2.27 0.92
C TYR A 54 11.35 -2.73 1.22
N VAL A 55 12.31 -1.80 1.07
CA VAL A 55 13.69 -1.97 1.55
C VAL A 55 13.95 -0.92 2.62
N ARG A 56 14.36 -1.34 3.82
CA ARG A 56 14.61 -0.44 4.96
C ARG A 56 13.45 0.55 5.20
N CYS A 57 12.22 0.05 5.18
CA CYS A 57 10.98 0.82 5.34
C CYS A 57 10.65 1.83 4.23
N LYS A 58 11.39 1.86 3.12
CA LYS A 58 11.06 2.66 1.93
C LYS A 58 10.44 1.79 0.85
N LYS A 59 9.30 2.22 0.30
CA LYS A 59 8.68 1.54 -0.85
C LYS A 59 9.63 1.61 -2.04
N VAL A 60 9.81 0.48 -2.72
CA VAL A 60 10.66 0.36 -3.91
C VAL A 60 9.84 -0.05 -5.10
N ASP A 61 10.25 0.40 -6.28
CA ASP A 61 9.68 -0.03 -7.54
C ASP A 61 10.46 -1.23 -8.10
N CYS A 62 9.75 -2.34 -8.26
CA CYS A 62 10.29 -3.60 -8.76
C CYS A 62 10.43 -3.66 -10.28
N GLY A 63 9.97 -2.63 -11.01
CA GLY A 63 10.12 -2.53 -12.45
C GLY A 63 9.03 -3.23 -13.24
N ASN A 64 7.78 -3.18 -12.77
CA ASN A 64 6.65 -3.45 -13.64
C ASN A 64 6.35 -2.13 -14.34
N THR A 65 6.83 -1.98 -15.57
CA THR A 65 6.51 -0.83 -16.42
C THR A 65 4.99 -0.69 -16.49
N ASP A 66 4.50 0.36 -15.83
CA ASP A 66 3.22 1.02 -15.99
C ASP A 66 2.25 0.41 -17.00
N THR A 67 1.50 -0.59 -16.54
CA THR A 67 0.06 -0.51 -16.64
C THR A 67 -0.52 -1.09 -15.36
N ALA A 68 -1.21 -0.25 -14.60
CA ALA A 68 -2.18 -0.73 -13.63
C ALA A 68 -3.06 -1.78 -14.33
N GLU A 69 -3.27 -2.92 -13.67
CA GLU A 69 -3.87 -4.17 -14.18
C GLU A 69 -2.83 -5.24 -14.57
N GLN A 70 -2.47 -6.14 -13.64
CA GLN A 70 -2.16 -7.56 -13.91
C GLN A 70 -1.64 -8.25 -12.64
N ALA A 71 -2.56 -8.83 -11.87
CA ALA A 71 -2.47 -10.21 -11.38
C ALA A 71 -3.78 -10.58 -10.64
N VAL A 72 -4.91 -10.55 -11.34
CA VAL A 72 -6.03 -11.45 -11.03
C VAL A 72 -5.91 -12.61 -12.02
N PRO A 73 -5.30 -13.75 -11.65
CA PRO A 73 -5.58 -14.99 -12.36
C PRO A 73 -7.03 -15.39 -12.04
N ALA A 74 -7.82 -15.62 -13.09
CA ALA A 74 -9.11 -16.31 -13.03
C ALA A 74 -8.96 -17.75 -12.54
#